data_AF-A0A3A9ACI6-F1
#
_entry.id   AF-A0A3A9ACI6-F1
#
_cell.length_a   1.000
_cell.length_b   1.000
_cell.length_c   1.000
_cell.angle_alpha   90.00
_cell.angle_beta   90.00
_cell.angle_gamma   90.00
#
_symmetry.space_group_name_H-M   'P 1'
#
loop_
_entity.id
_entity.type
_entity.pdbx_description
1 polymer ?
#
loop_
_entity_poly.entity_id
_entity_poly.type
_entity_poly.pdbx_seq_one_letter_code
_entity_poly.pdbx_strand_id
1 'polypeptide(L)'
;MLIQHKTVIRLDESYYNNSKRLIQVGFHYKNKTEDNLKLERRKSVCEEYRCDLTKELDDMSGISKQHYYDMFHHYILADEWCKKEKCLAIRVPGGTVGGIHFNDNNTITKIVIDIDYVVKTYPSNVNDLIQKYIGEVIEW
;
A
#
# COMPACT_ATOMS: atom_id res chain seq x y z
N MET A 1 14.81 -20.43 27.66
CA MET A 1 13.61 -21.25 27.40
C MET A 1 13.17 -20.93 25.98
N LEU A 2 13.42 -21.82 25.01
CA LEU A 2 13.06 -21.60 23.61
C LEU A 2 11.55 -21.80 23.45
N ILE A 3 10.84 -20.77 22.98
CA ILE A 3 9.42 -20.89 22.59
C ILE A 3 9.39 -21.23 21.10
N GLN A 4 9.02 -22.47 20.77
CA GLN A 4 8.66 -22.85 19.40
C GLN A 4 7.26 -22.33 19.10
N HIS A 5 7.15 -21.36 18.18
CA HIS A 5 5.86 -20.94 17.65
C HIS A 5 5.50 -21.76 16.42
N LYS A 6 4.40 -22.51 16.53
CA LYS A 6 3.85 -23.38 15.48
C LYS A 6 2.95 -22.52 14.58
N THR A 7 3.31 -22.39 13.31
CA THR A 7 2.49 -21.67 12.31
C THR A 7 1.20 -22.43 12.05
N VAL A 8 0.05 -21.83 12.37
CA VAL A 8 -1.28 -22.35 12.02
C VAL A 8 -1.74 -21.67 10.74
N ILE A 9 -1.80 -22.43 9.65
CA ILE A 9 -2.35 -21.97 8.38
C ILE A 9 -3.86 -22.18 8.45
N ARG A 10 -4.65 -21.12 8.60
CA ARG A 10 -6.11 -21.18 8.37
C ARG A 10 -6.36 -20.89 6.89
N LEU A 11 -6.89 -21.88 6.18
CA LEU A 11 -7.40 -21.71 4.83
C LEU A 11 -8.83 -21.15 4.93
N ASP A 12 -9.12 -20.11 4.14
CA ASP A 12 -10.48 -19.60 3.92
C ASP A 12 -11.23 -20.58 3.00
N GLU A 13 -12.45 -20.96 3.39
CA GLU A 13 -13.28 -21.97 2.70
C GLU A 13 -13.75 -21.54 1.29
N SER A 14 -13.53 -20.29 0.88
CA SER A 14 -14.00 -19.74 -0.40
C SER A 14 -13.27 -20.25 -1.67
N TYR A 15 -12.20 -21.04 -1.56
CA TYR A 15 -11.40 -21.50 -2.71
C TYR A 15 -11.66 -22.95 -3.18
N TYR A 16 -12.77 -23.56 -2.75
CA TYR A 16 -13.16 -24.89 -3.23
C TYR A 16 -14.15 -24.77 -4.39
N ASN A 17 -13.70 -24.56 -5.64
CA ASN A 17 -14.47 -24.96 -6.82
C ASN A 17 -13.65 -25.10 -8.12
N ASN A 18 -13.66 -26.34 -8.64
CA ASN A 18 -13.49 -26.80 -10.03
C ASN A 18 -12.26 -26.37 -10.85
N SER A 19 -11.12 -27.04 -10.63
CA SER A 19 -10.25 -27.67 -11.64
C SER A 19 -8.89 -27.99 -11.02
N LYS A 20 -8.37 -29.19 -11.26
CA LYS A 20 -7.14 -29.72 -10.65
C LYS A 20 -5.89 -28.89 -11.03
N ARG A 21 -5.51 -27.91 -10.21
CA ARG A 21 -4.13 -27.43 -10.03
C ARG A 21 -4.03 -26.62 -8.73
N LEU A 22 -3.36 -27.17 -7.72
CA LEU A 22 -2.98 -26.43 -6.52
C LEU A 22 -1.88 -25.44 -6.92
N ILE A 23 -2.24 -24.18 -7.18
CA ILE A 23 -1.26 -23.10 -7.22
C ILE A 23 -1.08 -22.69 -5.76
N GLN A 24 0.08 -23.02 -5.20
CA GLN A 24 0.49 -22.49 -3.90
C GLN A 24 0.79 -21.00 -4.09
N VAL A 25 -0.26 -20.17 -4.07
CA VAL A 25 -0.12 -18.72 -3.88
C VAL A 25 0.24 -18.54 -2.41
N GLY A 26 1.55 -18.50 -2.14
CA GLY A 26 2.05 -18.21 -0.80
C GLY A 26 1.67 -16.79 -0.43
N PHE A 27 0.60 -16.61 0.33
CA PHE A 27 0.39 -15.37 1.07
C PHE A 27 1.45 -15.32 2.17
N HIS A 28 2.49 -14.51 1.94
CA HIS A 28 3.47 -14.20 2.97
C HIS A 28 2.81 -13.23 3.95
N TYR A 29 2.12 -13.77 4.95
CA TYR A 29 1.70 -12.95 6.08
C TYR A 29 2.97 -12.56 6.84
N LYS A 30 3.36 -11.28 6.76
CA LYS A 30 4.41 -10.73 7.62
C LYS A 30 4.03 -11.02 9.07
N ASN A 31 4.98 -11.55 9.84
CA ASN A 31 4.84 -11.59 11.29
C ASN A 31 4.65 -10.16 11.77
N LYS A 32 3.48 -9.87 12.34
CA LYS A 32 3.00 -8.52 12.69
C LYS A 32 3.75 -7.98 13.91
N THR A 33 4.96 -7.47 13.70
CA THR A 33 5.72 -6.70 14.70
C THR A 33 5.44 -5.22 14.46
N GLU A 34 4.62 -4.62 15.32
CA GLU A 34 4.15 -3.23 15.33
C GLU A 34 3.55 -2.73 14.00
N ASP A 35 2.27 -2.34 14.03
CA ASP A 35 1.47 -1.90 12.89
C ASP A 35 1.93 -0.52 12.39
N ASN A 36 3.08 -0.46 11.71
CA ASN A 36 3.65 0.79 11.22
C ASN A 36 3.74 0.81 9.69
N LEU A 37 3.23 1.90 9.09
CA LEU A 37 3.48 2.22 7.69
C LEU A 37 4.77 3.03 7.60
N LYS A 38 5.88 2.34 7.31
CA LYS A 38 7.19 2.98 7.17
C LYS A 38 7.35 3.69 5.83
N LEU A 39 7.57 5.00 5.89
CA LEU A 39 7.85 5.85 4.74
C LEU A 39 9.37 5.94 4.52
N GLU A 40 9.84 5.50 3.36
CA GLU A 40 11.25 5.55 2.98
C GLU A 40 11.47 6.69 1.98
N ARG A 41 12.19 7.72 2.42
CA ARG A 41 12.50 8.88 1.57
C ARG A 41 13.37 8.47 0.39
N ARG A 42 12.95 8.82 -0.82
CA ARG A 42 13.80 8.72 -2.02
C ARG A 42 14.71 9.94 -2.09
N LYS A 43 15.93 9.79 -2.61
CA LYS A 43 16.81 10.92 -2.96
C LYS A 43 16.23 11.64 -4.18
N SER A 44 15.19 12.43 -3.97
CA SER A 44 14.52 13.23 -4.98
C SER A 44 14.52 14.71 -4.54
N VAL A 45 14.24 15.61 -5.48
CA VAL A 45 14.09 17.06 -5.21
C VAL A 45 12.79 17.34 -4.44
N CYS A 46 11.80 16.45 -4.56
CA CYS A 46 10.52 16.51 -3.87
C CYS A 46 10.55 15.57 -2.64
N GLU A 47 9.75 15.88 -1.60
CA GLU A 47 9.56 15.05 -0.40
C GLU A 47 8.75 13.77 -0.75
N GLU A 48 9.37 12.92 -1.58
CA GLU A 48 8.83 11.69 -2.13
C GLU A 48 9.23 10.50 -1.29
N TYR A 49 8.23 9.75 -0.85
CA TYR A 49 8.40 8.58 -0.01
C TYR A 49 7.81 7.34 -0.66
N ARG A 50 8.46 6.20 -0.43
CA ARG A 50 8.00 4.88 -0.83
C ARG A 50 7.69 4.06 0.41
N CYS A 51 6.65 3.25 0.34
CA CYS A 51 6.23 2.35 1.40
C CYS A 51 5.53 1.12 0.81
N ASP A 52 5.14 0.18 1.66
CA ASP A 52 4.46 -1.03 1.22
C ASP A 52 3.13 -0.72 0.51
N LEU A 53 2.36 0.27 0.98
CA LEU A 53 1.14 0.73 0.29
C LEU A 53 1.42 1.16 -1.16
N THR A 54 2.47 1.94 -1.40
CA THR A 54 2.81 2.38 -2.77
C THR A 54 3.30 1.24 -3.66
N LYS A 55 3.96 0.21 -3.09
CA LYS A 55 4.37 -0.99 -3.85
C LYS A 55 3.15 -1.81 -4.26
N GLU A 56 2.19 -1.98 -3.36
CA GLU A 56 0.96 -2.70 -3.68
C GLU A 56 0.11 -1.97 -4.72
N LEU A 57 0.05 -0.64 -4.68
CA LEU A 57 -0.59 0.16 -5.74
C LEU A 57 0.13 -0.02 -7.09
N ASP A 58 1.45 -0.07 -7.12
CA ASP A 58 2.20 -0.37 -8.35
C ASP A 58 1.87 -1.75 -8.90
N ASP A 59 1.82 -2.76 -8.04
CA ASP A 59 1.53 -4.13 -8.42
C ASP A 59 0.11 -4.30 -8.94
N MET A 60 -0.88 -3.69 -8.26
CA MET A 60 -2.29 -3.73 -8.64
C MET A 60 -2.57 -2.98 -9.95
N SER A 61 -1.96 -1.82 -10.14
CA SER A 61 -2.12 -1.03 -11.38
C SER A 61 -1.27 -1.55 -12.54
N GLY A 62 -0.19 -2.26 -12.23
CA GLY A 62 0.83 -2.64 -13.21
C GLY A 62 1.64 -1.46 -13.76
N ILE A 63 1.53 -0.26 -13.18
CA ILE A 63 2.12 0.97 -13.72
C ILE A 63 3.66 0.86 -13.88
N SER A 64 4.31 0.20 -12.92
CA SER A 64 5.76 -0.02 -12.92
C SER A 64 6.25 -0.90 -14.07
N LYS A 65 5.36 -1.74 -14.64
CA LYS A 65 5.66 -2.64 -15.77
C LYS A 65 5.42 -1.99 -17.12
N GLN A 66 4.74 -0.84 -17.15
CA GLN A 66 4.35 -0.18 -18.41
C GLN A 66 5.46 0.69 -19.00
N HIS A 67 6.50 1.03 -18.24
CA HIS A 67 7.53 1.97 -18.67
C HIS A 67 8.95 1.43 -18.51
N TYR A 68 9.74 1.57 -19.57
CA TYR A 68 11.12 1.05 -19.68
C TYR A 68 12.10 1.66 -18.67
N TYR A 69 11.80 2.83 -18.10
CA TYR A 69 12.74 3.61 -17.30
C TYR A 69 12.46 3.65 -15.77
N ASP A 70 11.58 2.80 -15.24
CA ASP A 70 11.23 2.77 -13.79
C ASP A 70 10.74 4.13 -13.21
N MET A 71 10.36 5.05 -14.11
CA MET A 71 9.97 6.41 -13.74
C MET A 71 8.53 6.51 -13.26
N PHE A 72 7.70 5.51 -13.55
CA PHE A 72 6.27 5.52 -13.25
C PHE A 72 5.97 4.56 -12.11
N HIS A 73 5.92 5.12 -10.91
CA HIS A 73 5.56 4.43 -9.69
C HIS A 73 4.77 5.38 -8.78
N HIS A 74 4.01 4.78 -7.87
CA HIS A 74 3.33 5.50 -6.82
C HIS A 74 4.34 6.00 -5.79
N TYR A 75 4.12 7.22 -5.30
CA TYR A 75 4.87 7.77 -4.19
C TYR A 75 3.94 8.57 -3.28
N ILE A 76 4.37 8.74 -2.04
CA ILE A 76 3.71 9.62 -1.08
C ILE A 76 4.43 10.97 -1.11
N LEU A 77 3.68 12.05 -1.33
CA LEU A 77 4.17 13.41 -1.08
C LEU A 77 3.89 13.76 0.38
N ALA A 78 4.95 14.02 1.13
CA ALA A 78 4.90 14.30 2.57
C ALA A 78 5.63 15.60 2.93
N ASP A 79 5.25 16.70 2.27
CA ASP A 79 5.72 18.03 2.65
C ASP A 79 5.08 18.52 3.96
N GLU A 80 5.58 19.66 4.46
CA GLU A 80 5.09 20.26 5.71
C GLU A 80 3.60 20.65 5.64
N TRP A 81 3.09 20.98 4.45
CA TRP A 81 1.68 21.27 4.27
C TRP A 81 0.82 20.01 4.46
N CYS A 82 1.18 18.91 3.81
CA CYS A 82 0.51 17.62 3.95
C CYS A 82 0.51 17.14 5.41
N LYS A 83 1.64 17.31 6.11
CA LYS A 83 1.76 16.96 7.53
C LYS A 83 0.85 17.81 8.42
N LYS A 84 0.78 19.12 8.16
CA LYS A 84 -0.08 20.05 8.90
C LYS A 84 -1.56 19.76 8.68
N GLU A 85 -1.96 19.51 7.43
CA GLU A 85 -3.35 19.19 7.06
C GLU A 85 -3.75 17.75 7.38
N LYS A 86 -2.83 16.97 7.98
CA LYS A 86 -3.04 15.56 8.35
C LYS A 86 -3.52 14.70 7.17
N CYS A 87 -3.00 15.00 5.99
CA CYS A 87 -3.37 14.35 4.74
C CYS A 87 -2.15 14.26 3.82
N LEU A 88 -1.62 13.06 3.64
CA LEU A 88 -0.55 12.79 2.68
C LEU A 88 -1.13 12.51 1.31
N ALA A 89 -0.57 13.10 0.27
CA ALA A 89 -1.02 12.85 -1.10
C ALA A 89 -0.37 11.59 -1.67
N ILE A 90 -1.18 10.66 -2.17
CA ILE A 90 -0.73 9.54 -2.98
C ILE A 90 -0.64 10.05 -4.42
N ARG A 91 0.54 9.91 -5.01
CA ARG A 91 0.91 10.54 -6.26
C ARG A 91 1.45 9.51 -7.24
N VAL A 92 1.33 9.84 -8.51
CA VAL A 92 2.11 9.29 -9.62
C VAL A 92 2.74 10.47 -10.37
N PRO A 93 3.73 10.26 -11.27
CA PRO A 93 4.19 11.32 -12.14
C PRO A 93 3.01 11.99 -12.86
N GLY A 94 2.87 13.30 -12.69
CA GLY A 94 1.82 14.09 -13.34
C GLY A 94 0.50 14.25 -12.58
N GLY A 95 0.27 13.60 -11.43
CA GLY A 95 -1.01 13.75 -10.73
C GLY A 95 -1.11 13.18 -9.33
N THR A 96 -2.12 13.65 -8.59
CA THR A 96 -2.57 13.06 -7.31
C THR A 96 -3.65 12.04 -7.62
N VAL A 97 -3.51 10.84 -7.06
CA VAL A 97 -4.42 9.69 -7.28
C VAL A 97 -5.06 9.21 -5.98
N GLY A 98 -4.78 9.87 -4.86
CA GLY A 98 -5.36 9.50 -3.59
C GLY A 98 -4.82 10.30 -2.42
N GLY A 99 -5.31 9.95 -1.23
CA GLY A 99 -4.91 10.59 0.01
C GLY A 99 -4.91 9.61 1.18
N ILE A 100 -3.94 9.79 2.08
CA ILE A 100 -3.83 9.09 3.37
C ILE A 100 -4.12 10.11 4.46
N HIS A 101 -5.27 10.01 5.11
CA HIS A 101 -5.61 10.82 6.27
C HIS A 101 -5.15 10.11 7.55
N PHE A 102 -4.66 10.91 8.50
CA PHE A 102 -4.18 10.41 9.78
C PHE A 102 -4.55 11.35 10.92
N ASN A 103 -4.40 10.91 12.17
CA ASN A 103 -4.69 11.71 13.36
C ASN A 103 -3.41 12.31 13.98
N ASP A 104 -3.53 12.95 15.14
CA ASP A 104 -2.38 13.55 15.84
C ASP A 104 -1.32 12.53 16.31
N ASN A 105 -1.71 11.27 16.45
CA ASN A 105 -0.80 10.17 16.79
C ASN A 105 -0.17 9.53 15.55
N ASN A 106 -0.30 10.15 14.37
CA ASN A 106 0.13 9.61 13.09
C ASN A 106 -0.55 8.29 12.69
N THR A 107 -1.66 7.93 13.33
CA THR A 107 -2.43 6.74 12.97
C THR A 107 -3.31 7.02 11.77
N ILE A 108 -3.24 6.16 10.76
CA ILE A 108 -4.06 6.25 9.55
C ILE A 108 -5.53 6.03 9.90
N THR A 109 -6.37 6.98 9.51
CA THR A 109 -7.82 6.95 9.75
C THR A 109 -8.64 6.71 8.50
N LYS A 110 -8.09 7.03 7.32
CA LYS A 110 -8.76 6.84 6.03
C LYS A 110 -7.75 6.85 4.90
N ILE A 111 -7.98 6.00 3.91
CA ILE A 111 -7.26 6.06 2.63
C ILE A 111 -8.28 6.03 1.50
N VAL A 112 -8.08 6.88 0.50
CA VAL A 112 -8.91 6.94 -0.71
C VAL A 112 -8.01 6.94 -1.92
N ILE A 113 -8.36 6.12 -2.91
CA ILE A 113 -7.78 6.09 -4.26
C ILE A 113 -8.84 6.56 -5.26
N ASP A 114 -8.49 7.55 -6.07
CA ASP A 114 -9.21 7.95 -7.27
C ASP A 114 -8.82 6.99 -8.40
N ILE A 115 -9.79 6.16 -8.79
CA ILE A 115 -9.59 5.09 -9.78
C ILE A 115 -9.72 5.56 -11.24
N ASP A 116 -10.21 6.79 -11.47
CA ASP A 116 -10.62 7.25 -12.79
C ASP A 116 -9.71 8.34 -13.38
N TYR A 117 -8.94 9.03 -12.54
CA TYR A 117 -8.24 10.26 -12.95
C TYR A 117 -6.96 10.03 -13.79
N VAL A 118 -6.03 9.16 -13.36
CA VAL A 118 -4.71 8.98 -14.03
C VAL A 118 -4.38 7.52 -14.30
N VAL A 119 -4.61 6.65 -13.32
CA VAL A 119 -4.27 5.23 -13.40
C VAL A 119 -5.54 4.43 -13.64
N LYS A 120 -5.87 4.21 -14.91
CA LYS A 120 -7.13 3.55 -15.33
C LYS A 120 -7.08 2.02 -15.24
N THR A 121 -5.99 1.47 -14.74
CA THR A 121 -5.72 0.03 -14.68
C THR A 121 -5.87 -0.54 -13.29
N TYR A 122 -6.29 0.25 -12.31
CA TYR A 122 -6.63 -0.28 -10.99
C TYR A 122 -7.78 -1.28 -11.08
N PRO A 123 -7.76 -2.33 -10.24
CA PRO A 123 -8.94 -3.15 -10.05
C PRO A 123 -10.04 -2.33 -9.36
N SER A 124 -11.30 -2.61 -9.68
CA SER A 124 -12.44 -1.84 -9.15
C SER A 124 -12.59 -1.89 -7.63
N ASN A 125 -11.98 -2.89 -6.97
CA ASN A 125 -11.96 -3.06 -5.52
C ASN A 125 -10.68 -2.55 -4.84
N VAL A 126 -9.85 -1.75 -5.53
CA VAL A 126 -8.58 -1.24 -4.94
C VAL A 126 -8.79 -0.54 -3.60
N ASN A 127 -9.87 0.24 -3.46
CA ASN A 127 -10.19 0.94 -2.22
C ASN A 127 -10.48 -0.02 -1.06
N ASP A 128 -11.07 -1.20 -1.32
CA ASP A 128 -11.32 -2.22 -0.29
C ASP A 128 -10.01 -2.89 0.16
N LEU A 129 -9.14 -3.22 -0.80
CA LEU A 129 -7.89 -3.93 -0.55
C LEU A 129 -6.91 -3.10 0.30
N ILE A 130 -6.86 -1.79 0.07
CA ILE A 130 -5.96 -0.87 0.76
C ILE A 130 -6.47 -0.43 2.15
N GLN A 131 -7.73 -0.72 2.52
CA GLN A 131 -8.22 -0.39 3.87
C GLN A 131 -7.46 -1.13 4.98
N LYS A 132 -6.76 -2.23 4.66
CA LYS A 132 -5.95 -2.98 5.64
C LYS A 132 -4.87 -2.15 6.35
N TYR A 133 -4.46 -1.02 5.77
CA TYR A 133 -3.49 -0.08 6.34
C TYR A 133 -4.12 0.90 7.36
N ILE A 134 -5.45 0.94 7.48
CA ILE A 134 -6.12 1.75 8.51
C ILE A 134 -5.75 1.21 9.89
N GLY A 135 -5.42 2.13 10.81
CA GLY A 135 -4.92 1.79 12.14
C GLY A 135 -3.41 1.65 12.22
N GLU A 136 -2.69 1.60 11.09
CA GLU A 136 -1.23 1.67 11.11
C GLU A 136 -0.73 3.07 11.49
N VAL A 137 0.39 3.14 12.20
CA VAL A 137 1.07 4.39 12.55
C VAL A 137 2.09 4.74 11.46
N ILE A 138 2.05 5.96 10.95
CA ILE A 138 3.03 6.44 9.97
C ILE A 138 4.38 6.66 10.67
N GLU A 139 5.40 5.95 10.20
CA GLU A 139 6.81 6.13 10.58
C GLU A 139 7.52 6.87 9.44
N TRP A 140 8.16 7.99 9.75
CA TRP A 140 8.73 8.95 8.78
C TRP A 140 10.21 8.72 8.47
#